data_AF-A0A9D1IXF5-F1
#
_entry.id   AF-A0A9D1IXF5-F1
#
_cell.length_a   1.000
_cell.length_b   1.000
_cell.length_c   1.000
_cell.angle_alpha   90.00
_cell.angle_beta   90.00
_cell.angle_gamma   90.00
#
_symmetry.space_group_name_H-M   'P 1'
#
loop_
_entity.id
_entity.type
_entity.pdbx_description
1 polymer ?
#
loop_
_entity_poly.entity_id
_entity_poly.type
_entity_poly.pdbx_seq_one_letter_code
_entity_poly.pdbx_strand_id
1 'polypeptide(L)'
;MNGSDDRQPGRRKTGGRDFSAPPVERPEAIDEFIYDVRRAALQSEQPHPPREDMHAGAQLYTPRPQSEDARLKSAAYQQQAAAEAEAVPGSTLRGGSTARGGAHLAQKPRRTEAKPQTAKAAAGSKGRPAKKKKSKKHRIRTLVMTLLLLVGLYCIAVFSNIPFIKKWRDIYIETAMGTMTHQWLATAFIPDFVIDEVMGTRSDIESDQNSIETNWQVGSLSGAGDKVKWSRLEKNFFKLYPEIDEDSFYEYLDAHGDEVLTDDGYLLIDKAGLDDESTGITTVYGDEVLAIDTVNGITIVKVTGSEYVGRLAIVKDPAQVGLELSENFGSSGSIIANIVENSGGVLAINASGFYDPDGHGNGGTPHGLVIRDGEHLWDWVGQGGDKAIGFDWNDQLNIEIYDDSNDFRDAVEFKPVLVLDGEKVISGSAGWGMQPRSAIGQTDDGQVLLLVVDGRQPGYSIGCTMGDLADIMERYGAEQACNLDGGSSSIMYYNGRKITRPSAGDKQNGRLLPNAFVVSPR
;
A
#
# COMPACT_ATOMS: atom_id res chain seq x y z
N MET A 1 37.89 -86.53 -23.11
CA MET A 1 38.77 -87.33 -22.24
C MET A 1 39.03 -86.50 -20.98
N ASN A 2 38.65 -87.08 -19.83
CA ASN A 2 39.07 -86.87 -18.42
C ASN A 2 39.80 -85.55 -18.07
N GLY A 3 39.47 -84.78 -17.04
CA GLY A 3 38.71 -85.01 -15.82
C GLY A 3 39.46 -84.34 -14.65
N SER A 4 38.73 -83.78 -13.67
CA SER A 4 39.06 -83.64 -12.22
C SER A 4 40.35 -82.87 -11.83
N ASP A 5 40.49 -82.08 -10.76
CA ASP A 5 39.68 -81.60 -9.64
C ASP A 5 40.59 -80.61 -8.85
N ASP A 6 40.02 -79.99 -7.82
CA ASP A 6 40.67 -79.58 -6.57
C ASP A 6 41.30 -78.16 -6.38
N ARG A 7 40.58 -77.41 -5.52
CA ARG A 7 41.03 -76.67 -4.32
C ARG A 7 41.86 -75.38 -4.43
N GLN A 8 41.20 -74.31 -3.98
CA GLN A 8 41.77 -73.13 -3.28
C GLN A 8 42.78 -73.53 -2.17
N PRO A 9 43.81 -72.72 -1.84
CA PRO A 9 43.63 -71.53 -0.99
C PRO A 9 44.66 -70.38 -1.16
N GLY A 10 44.38 -69.20 -0.56
CA GLY A 10 45.47 -68.34 -0.05
C GLY A 10 45.34 -66.82 -0.19
N ARG A 11 44.83 -66.19 0.89
CA ARG A 11 45.14 -64.85 1.43
C ARG A 11 46.15 -63.97 0.66
N ARG A 12 45.72 -62.76 0.27
CA ARG A 12 46.60 -61.58 0.15
C ARG A 12 46.37 -60.61 1.29
N LYS A 13 47.46 -60.33 2.02
CA LYS A 13 47.62 -59.31 3.06
C LYS A 13 47.59 -57.92 2.41
N THR A 14 46.78 -57.01 2.92
CA THR A 14 46.96 -55.57 2.74
C THR A 14 47.73 -55.03 3.94
N GLY A 15 48.89 -54.43 3.67
CA GLY A 15 49.70 -53.73 4.65
C GLY A 15 49.17 -52.32 4.90
N GLY A 16 49.12 -51.95 6.17
CA GLY A 16 48.67 -50.64 6.62
C GLY A 16 49.64 -49.50 6.31
N ARG A 17 49.07 -48.30 6.25
CA ARG A 17 49.72 -47.05 6.61
C ARG A 17 48.70 -46.23 7.39
N ASP A 18 48.99 -46.02 8.67
CA ASP A 18 48.30 -45.13 9.58
C ASP A 18 48.40 -43.68 9.09
N PHE A 19 47.26 -42.99 9.04
CA PHE A 19 47.18 -41.55 9.18
C PHE A 19 46.16 -41.26 10.28
N SER A 20 46.67 -41.01 11.49
CA SER A 20 45.90 -40.44 12.58
C SER A 20 45.66 -38.95 12.27
N ALA A 21 44.40 -38.58 12.14
CA ALA A 21 43.94 -37.19 12.18
C ALA A 21 43.76 -36.76 13.64
N PRO A 22 44.02 -35.49 14.01
CA PRO A 22 43.84 -34.98 15.36
C PRO A 22 42.33 -34.83 15.69
N PRO A 23 41.94 -34.89 16.97
CA PRO A 23 40.55 -34.73 17.36
C PRO A 23 40.10 -33.27 17.19
N VAL A 24 38.92 -33.10 16.59
CA VAL A 24 38.20 -31.82 16.55
C VAL A 24 37.45 -31.68 17.89
N GLU A 25 37.89 -30.74 18.72
CA GLU A 25 37.14 -30.31 19.91
C GLU A 25 35.82 -29.66 19.46
N ARG A 26 34.70 -30.22 19.94
CA ARG A 26 33.36 -29.61 19.83
C ARG A 26 33.17 -28.66 21.03
N PRO A 27 32.56 -27.48 20.87
CA PRO A 27 32.27 -26.61 22.00
C PRO A 27 31.16 -27.21 22.86
N GLU A 28 31.45 -27.49 24.14
CA GLU A 28 30.53 -28.07 25.13
C GLU A 28 29.29 -27.19 25.45
N ALA A 29 29.18 -25.98 24.88
CA ALA A 29 28.10 -25.03 25.17
C ALA A 29 26.80 -25.25 24.37
N ILE A 30 26.80 -26.12 23.34
CA ILE A 30 25.60 -26.36 22.51
C ILE A 30 24.75 -27.53 23.07
N ASP A 31 25.37 -28.50 23.73
CA ASP A 31 24.65 -29.66 24.29
C ASP A 31 23.88 -29.30 25.58
N GLU A 32 24.33 -28.31 26.34
CA GLU A 32 23.64 -27.84 27.56
C GLU A 32 22.35 -27.07 27.22
N PHE A 33 22.34 -26.29 26.14
CA PHE A 33 21.15 -25.58 25.65
C PHE A 33 20.08 -26.54 25.08
N ILE A 34 20.50 -27.57 24.34
CA ILE A 34 19.58 -28.58 23.80
C ILE A 34 19.00 -29.47 24.92
N TYR A 35 19.74 -29.69 26.01
CA TYR A 35 19.27 -30.44 27.17
C TYR A 35 18.23 -29.66 27.99
N ASP A 36 18.41 -28.34 28.18
CA ASP A 36 17.46 -27.50 28.93
C ASP A 36 16.15 -27.25 28.17
N VAL A 37 16.19 -27.06 26.84
CA VAL A 37 14.98 -26.92 26.01
C VAL A 37 14.14 -28.20 26.03
N ARG A 38 14.78 -29.38 26.02
CA ARG A 38 14.07 -30.67 26.16
C ARG A 38 13.47 -30.87 27.55
N ARG A 39 14.07 -30.31 28.60
CA ARG A 39 13.57 -30.42 29.96
C ARG A 39 12.35 -29.53 30.20
N ALA A 40 12.30 -28.36 29.57
CA ALA A 40 11.14 -27.48 29.58
C ALA A 40 9.94 -28.08 28.84
N ALA A 41 10.18 -28.74 27.69
CA ALA A 41 9.13 -29.38 26.89
C ALA A 41 8.53 -30.65 27.55
N LEU A 42 9.28 -31.34 28.41
CA LEU A 42 8.81 -32.54 29.11
C LEU A 42 8.04 -32.24 30.42
N GLN A 43 8.02 -30.97 30.87
CA GLN A 43 7.22 -30.54 32.02
C GLN A 43 5.81 -30.04 31.64
N SER A 44 5.51 -29.86 30.36
CA SER A 44 4.20 -29.41 29.86
C SER A 44 3.25 -30.54 29.43
N GLU A 45 3.65 -31.82 29.53
CA GLU A 45 2.79 -32.97 29.21
C GLU A 45 2.29 -33.67 30.48
N GLN A 46 1.21 -33.17 31.06
CA GLN A 46 0.31 -33.96 31.91
C GLN A 46 -1.14 -33.71 31.47
N PRO A 47 -1.99 -34.75 31.41
CA PRO A 47 -3.32 -34.65 30.81
C PRO A 47 -4.29 -33.88 31.71
N HIS A 48 -4.99 -32.90 31.15
CA HIS A 48 -6.06 -32.18 31.84
C HIS A 48 -7.28 -33.10 32.09
N PRO A 49 -7.86 -33.11 33.31
CA PRO A 49 -9.16 -33.72 33.56
C PRO A 49 -10.28 -32.75 33.16
N PRO A 50 -11.50 -33.23 32.83
CA PRO A 50 -12.57 -32.34 32.41
C PRO A 50 -13.39 -31.87 33.63
N ARG A 51 -13.75 -30.56 33.65
CA ARG A 51 -15.10 -29.99 33.91
C ARG A 51 -15.18 -28.75 34.82
N GLU A 52 -16.19 -27.94 34.44
CA GLU A 52 -17.19 -27.23 35.26
C GLU A 52 -16.80 -25.96 36.03
N ASP A 53 -17.50 -24.88 35.66
CA ASP A 53 -17.97 -23.73 36.43
C ASP A 53 -17.28 -23.44 37.77
N MET A 54 -16.51 -22.35 37.84
CA MET A 54 -16.40 -21.57 39.08
C MET A 54 -16.00 -20.12 38.82
N HIS A 55 -16.96 -19.23 39.07
CA HIS A 55 -16.71 -17.86 39.49
C HIS A 55 -15.78 -17.83 40.72
N ALA A 56 -15.05 -16.70 40.81
CA ALA A 56 -14.30 -16.18 41.96
C ALA A 56 -12.81 -16.56 42.06
N GLY A 57 -11.94 -15.57 41.81
CA GLY A 57 -10.54 -15.62 42.25
C GLY A 57 -9.51 -14.85 41.44
N ALA A 58 -9.82 -13.70 40.83
CA ALA A 58 -8.80 -12.86 40.19
C ALA A 58 -7.95 -12.15 41.26
N GLN A 59 -6.68 -12.56 41.40
CA GLN A 59 -5.66 -11.74 42.05
C GLN A 59 -5.34 -10.54 41.14
N LEU A 60 -5.55 -9.35 41.69
CA LEU A 60 -5.29 -8.05 41.07
C LEU A 60 -3.82 -7.92 40.63
N TYR A 61 -3.58 -7.98 39.33
CA TYR A 61 -2.44 -7.30 38.71
C TYR A 61 -2.87 -5.85 38.47
N THR A 62 -2.29 -4.91 39.21
CA THR A 62 -2.55 -3.47 38.98
C THR A 62 -1.79 -3.01 37.74
N PRO A 63 -2.46 -2.48 36.71
CA PRO A 63 -1.78 -1.82 35.60
C PRO A 63 -1.03 -0.60 36.12
N ARG A 64 0.16 -0.34 35.58
CA ARG A 64 0.85 0.94 35.76
C ARG A 64 -0.06 2.02 35.17
N PRO A 65 -0.54 3.01 35.94
CA PRO A 65 -1.32 4.09 35.37
C PRO A 65 -0.41 4.90 34.45
N GLN A 66 -0.86 5.13 33.20
CA GLN A 66 -0.37 6.25 32.42
C GLN A 66 -0.47 7.50 33.28
N SER A 67 0.64 8.23 33.43
CA SER A 67 0.70 9.42 34.28
C SER A 67 -0.41 10.40 33.89
N GLU A 68 -1.09 10.98 34.88
CA GLU A 68 -2.07 12.07 34.70
C GLU A 68 -1.56 13.18 33.75
N ASP A 69 -0.24 13.39 33.72
CA ASP A 69 0.47 14.27 32.78
C ASP A 69 0.23 13.94 31.30
N ALA A 70 0.04 12.67 30.92
CA ALA A 70 -0.22 12.28 29.53
C ALA A 70 -1.64 12.63 29.10
N ARG A 71 -2.63 12.43 29.99
CA ARG A 71 -4.03 12.83 29.79
C ARG A 71 -4.21 14.34 29.80
N LEU A 72 -3.49 15.04 30.67
CA LEU A 72 -3.51 16.50 30.72
C LEU A 72 -2.79 17.11 29.50
N LYS A 73 -1.74 16.47 28.98
CA LYS A 73 -1.09 16.89 27.73
C LYS A 73 -1.99 16.69 26.51
N SER A 74 -2.72 15.57 26.40
CA SER A 74 -3.65 15.36 25.28
C SER A 74 -4.82 16.35 25.29
N ALA A 75 -5.42 16.61 26.46
CA ALA A 75 -6.50 17.58 26.61
C ALA A 75 -6.05 19.04 26.38
N ALA A 76 -4.86 19.41 26.87
CA ALA A 76 -4.30 20.75 26.63
C ALA A 76 -3.94 20.96 25.15
N TYR A 77 -3.49 19.92 24.46
CA TYR A 77 -3.15 19.98 23.03
C TYR A 77 -4.41 20.14 22.15
N GLN A 78 -5.53 19.50 22.51
CA GLN A 78 -6.82 19.65 21.84
C GLN A 78 -7.38 21.08 21.96
N GLN A 79 -7.20 21.74 23.12
CA GLN A 79 -7.62 23.13 23.30
C GLN A 79 -6.73 24.12 22.54
N GLN A 80 -5.43 23.82 22.41
CA GLN A 80 -4.50 24.69 21.70
C GLN A 80 -4.67 24.61 20.18
N ALA A 81 -4.95 23.41 19.64
CA ALA A 81 -5.30 23.22 18.24
C ALA A 81 -6.63 23.91 17.86
N ALA A 82 -7.62 23.90 18.76
CA ALA A 82 -8.88 24.62 18.55
C ALA A 82 -8.70 26.15 18.60
N ALA A 83 -7.84 26.66 19.49
CA ALA A 83 -7.57 28.11 19.62
C ALA A 83 -6.73 28.70 18.48
N GLU A 84 -5.81 27.91 17.89
CA GLU A 84 -5.02 28.35 16.72
C GLU A 84 -5.84 28.34 15.42
N ALA A 85 -6.90 27.53 15.34
CA ALA A 85 -7.86 27.55 14.23
C ALA A 85 -8.76 28.81 14.23
N GLU A 86 -9.00 29.43 15.39
CA GLU A 86 -9.84 30.64 15.50
C GLU A 86 -9.05 31.96 15.39
N ALA A 87 -7.71 31.93 15.43
CA ALA A 87 -6.87 33.13 15.50
C ALA A 87 -6.06 33.41 14.22
N VAL A 88 -6.74 33.74 13.11
CA VAL A 88 -6.08 34.35 11.93
C VAL A 88 -6.64 35.75 11.68
N PRO A 89 -5.97 36.84 12.10
CA PRO A 89 -6.34 38.19 11.68
C PRO A 89 -5.70 38.54 10.34
N GLY A 90 -6.52 39.02 9.41
CA GLY A 90 -6.10 39.46 8.07
C GLY A 90 -5.01 40.54 8.12
N SER A 91 -3.91 40.30 7.38
CA SER A 91 -2.82 41.26 7.26
C SER A 91 -2.87 41.98 5.90
N THR A 92 -3.00 43.30 5.99
CA THR A 92 -2.83 44.27 4.91
C THR A 92 -1.34 44.55 4.75
N LEU A 93 -0.77 44.30 3.56
CA LEU A 93 0.64 44.65 3.28
C LEU A 93 0.76 45.90 2.39
N ARG A 94 1.31 46.93 3.02
CA ARG A 94 1.73 48.22 2.48
C ARG A 94 3.19 48.11 2.01
N GLY A 95 3.46 48.55 0.78
CA GLY A 95 4.78 48.48 0.16
C GLY A 95 5.85 49.37 0.83
N GLY A 96 7.05 48.81 0.99
CA GLY A 96 8.25 49.50 1.45
C GLY A 96 9.47 49.06 0.63
N SER A 97 10.03 50.00 -0.12
CA SER A 97 11.24 49.85 -0.94
C SER A 97 12.49 49.97 -0.08
N THR A 98 13.48 49.10 -0.26
CA THR A 98 14.89 49.45 0.01
C THR A 98 15.83 48.79 -1.00
N ALA A 99 16.55 49.64 -1.72
CA ALA A 99 17.68 49.31 -2.58
C ALA A 99 18.99 49.27 -1.77
N ARG A 100 19.92 48.38 -2.17
CA ARG A 100 21.37 48.59 -2.01
C ARG A 100 22.10 48.02 -3.24
N GLY A 101 22.78 48.89 -3.97
CA GLY A 101 23.76 48.56 -5.01
C GLY A 101 25.04 49.36 -4.76
N GLY A 102 26.18 48.68 -4.76
CA GLY A 102 27.51 49.22 -4.52
C GLY A 102 28.11 50.00 -5.69
N ALA A 103 29.00 50.94 -5.34
CA ALA A 103 29.82 51.85 -6.17
C ALA A 103 30.83 51.09 -7.07
N HIS A 104 31.41 51.65 -8.15
CA HIS A 104 32.23 52.86 -8.22
C HIS A 104 32.52 53.30 -9.68
N LEU A 105 32.59 54.64 -9.88
CA LEU A 105 33.59 55.49 -10.59
C LEU A 105 34.26 54.99 -11.91
N ALA A 106 34.58 55.76 -12.95
CA ALA A 106 34.61 57.21 -13.21
C ALA A 106 34.78 57.50 -14.74
N GLN A 107 34.19 58.63 -15.16
CA GLN A 107 34.65 59.69 -16.08
C GLN A 107 35.22 59.43 -17.51
N LYS A 108 34.62 60.18 -18.46
CA LYS A 108 34.94 60.45 -19.88
C LYS A 108 36.19 61.33 -20.08
N PRO A 109 36.77 61.40 -21.31
CA PRO A 109 36.47 62.49 -22.29
C PRO A 109 36.35 62.01 -23.77
N ARG A 110 35.39 62.53 -24.59
CA ARG A 110 35.49 63.59 -25.65
C ARG A 110 36.50 63.29 -26.79
N ARG A 111 36.02 62.89 -28.00
CA ARG A 111 35.94 63.64 -29.30
C ARG A 111 37.28 64.28 -29.71
N THR A 112 37.86 64.09 -30.89
CA THR A 112 37.39 64.03 -32.31
C THR A 112 38.61 63.49 -33.11
N GLU A 113 38.57 62.88 -34.30
CA GLU A 113 38.29 63.49 -35.61
C GLU A 113 38.59 62.50 -36.76
N ALA A 114 37.91 62.71 -37.89
CA ALA A 114 38.30 62.44 -39.29
C ALA A 114 38.70 61.02 -39.79
N LYS A 115 37.79 60.46 -40.60
CA LYS A 115 37.99 59.60 -41.80
C LYS A 115 38.96 60.28 -42.82
N PRO A 116 39.49 59.63 -43.90
CA PRO A 116 38.85 58.57 -44.70
C PRO A 116 39.80 57.52 -45.34
N GLN A 117 39.24 56.48 -45.98
CA GLN A 117 39.44 56.17 -47.41
C GLN A 117 38.91 54.77 -47.79
N THR A 118 38.66 54.64 -49.08
CA THR A 118 37.70 53.79 -49.77
C THR A 118 38.29 52.55 -50.44
N ALA A 119 37.37 51.62 -50.74
CA ALA A 119 37.37 50.68 -51.88
C ALA A 119 38.12 49.34 -51.76
N LYS A 120 37.37 48.23 -51.85
CA LYS A 120 37.13 47.51 -53.11
C LYS A 120 36.10 46.40 -52.93
N ALA A 121 35.31 46.19 -53.98
CA ALA A 121 34.26 45.19 -54.12
C ALA A 121 34.82 43.87 -54.69
N ALA A 122 34.18 42.73 -54.39
CA ALA A 122 33.67 41.75 -55.37
C ALA A 122 33.14 40.46 -54.70
N ALA A 123 32.25 39.80 -55.46
CA ALA A 123 31.77 38.42 -55.37
C ALA A 123 30.52 38.18 -54.50
N GLY A 124 29.44 37.80 -55.19
CA GLY A 124 28.10 37.71 -54.64
C GLY A 124 27.77 36.39 -53.94
N SER A 125 26.76 36.46 -53.08
CA SER A 125 26.00 35.29 -52.65
C SER A 125 24.51 35.63 -52.71
N LYS A 126 23.74 34.70 -53.27
CA LYS A 126 22.30 34.75 -53.52
C LYS A 126 21.51 35.26 -52.29
N GLY A 127 20.60 36.20 -52.54
CA GLY A 127 19.74 36.77 -51.52
C GLY A 127 18.84 35.73 -50.85
N ARG A 128 18.94 35.59 -49.53
CA ARG A 128 17.84 35.12 -48.68
C ARG A 128 16.81 36.26 -48.57
N PRO A 129 15.49 36.01 -48.73
CA PRO A 129 14.52 37.07 -48.53
C PRO A 129 14.57 37.54 -47.07
N ALA A 130 14.78 38.84 -46.88
CA ALA A 130 14.75 39.45 -45.55
C ALA A 130 13.36 39.24 -44.93
N LYS A 131 13.30 38.50 -43.81
CA LYS A 131 12.07 38.38 -43.00
C LYS A 131 11.63 39.78 -42.59
N LYS A 132 10.50 40.26 -43.15
CA LYS A 132 9.87 41.53 -42.77
C LYS A 132 9.71 41.55 -41.23
N LYS A 133 10.39 42.47 -40.55
CA LYS A 133 10.23 42.68 -39.10
C LYS A 133 8.79 43.09 -38.82
N LYS A 134 7.99 42.15 -38.29
CA LYS A 134 6.59 42.39 -37.89
C LYS A 134 6.53 43.62 -36.96
N SER A 135 5.65 44.58 -37.29
CA SER A 135 5.44 45.84 -36.56
C SER A 135 5.17 45.60 -35.07
N LYS A 136 5.65 46.49 -34.19
CA LYS A 136 5.36 46.45 -32.74
C LYS A 136 3.85 46.31 -32.46
N LYS A 137 2.99 46.95 -33.27
CA LYS A 137 1.52 46.83 -33.16
C LYS A 137 1.00 45.42 -33.44
N HIS A 138 1.62 44.69 -34.37
CA HIS A 138 1.25 43.31 -34.67
C HIS A 138 1.70 42.37 -33.54
N ARG A 139 2.89 42.59 -32.95
CA ARG A 139 3.34 41.82 -31.78
C ARG A 139 2.43 42.04 -30.57
N ILE A 140 2.03 43.28 -30.30
CA ILE A 140 1.09 43.61 -29.22
C ILE A 140 -0.28 42.97 -29.47
N ARG A 141 -0.82 43.04 -30.70
CA ARG A 141 -2.08 42.37 -31.05
C ARG A 141 -2.01 40.86 -30.87
N THR A 142 -0.92 40.21 -31.33
CA THR A 142 -0.73 38.78 -31.11
C THR A 142 -0.70 38.47 -29.62
N LEU A 143 0.05 39.25 -28.82
CA LEU A 143 0.17 39.04 -27.37
C LEU A 143 -1.18 39.21 -26.64
N VAL A 144 -1.97 40.22 -27.01
CA VAL A 144 -3.33 40.43 -26.48
C VAL A 144 -4.26 39.30 -26.88
N MET A 145 -4.23 38.84 -28.13
CA MET A 145 -5.05 37.70 -28.58
C MET A 145 -4.66 36.41 -27.87
N THR A 146 -3.36 36.18 -27.66
CA THR A 146 -2.87 35.03 -26.88
C THR A 146 -3.33 35.12 -25.43
N LEU A 147 -3.28 36.30 -24.82
CA LEU A 147 -3.75 36.51 -23.45
C LEU A 147 -5.27 36.27 -23.33
N LEU A 148 -6.07 36.79 -24.27
CA LEU A 148 -7.51 36.54 -24.30
C LEU A 148 -7.84 35.06 -24.50
N LEU A 149 -7.06 34.36 -25.34
CA LEU A 149 -7.21 32.92 -25.52
C LEU A 149 -6.87 32.16 -24.23
N LEU A 150 -5.81 32.55 -23.53
CA LEU A 150 -5.45 31.96 -22.23
C LEU A 150 -6.53 32.21 -21.17
N VAL A 151 -7.10 33.41 -21.11
CA VAL A 151 -8.24 33.73 -20.21
C VAL A 151 -9.46 32.90 -20.59
N GLY A 152 -9.77 32.77 -21.88
CA GLY A 152 -10.87 31.91 -22.35
C GLY A 152 -10.65 30.45 -21.98
N LEU A 153 -9.43 29.92 -22.18
CA LEU A 153 -9.05 28.56 -21.82
C LEU A 153 -9.15 28.34 -20.30
N TYR A 154 -8.71 29.31 -19.50
CA TYR A 154 -8.85 29.31 -18.05
C TYR A 154 -10.32 29.25 -17.64
N CYS A 155 -11.17 30.13 -18.18
CA CYS A 155 -12.59 30.14 -17.83
C CYS A 155 -13.28 28.82 -18.21
N ILE A 156 -12.90 28.22 -19.34
CA ILE A 156 -13.40 26.90 -19.75
C ILE A 156 -12.90 25.82 -18.79
N ALA A 157 -11.62 25.79 -18.46
CA ALA A 157 -11.06 24.76 -17.57
C ALA A 157 -11.62 24.84 -16.14
N VAL A 158 -11.88 26.04 -15.62
CA VAL A 158 -12.30 26.25 -14.23
C VAL A 158 -13.83 26.28 -14.06
N PHE A 159 -14.59 26.89 -14.98
CA PHE A 159 -16.02 27.12 -14.77
C PHE A 159 -16.94 26.33 -15.72
N SER A 160 -16.39 25.49 -16.61
CA SER A 160 -17.23 24.74 -17.53
C SER A 160 -17.88 23.53 -16.86
N ASN A 161 -19.17 23.33 -17.14
CA ASN A 161 -19.95 22.15 -16.75
C ASN A 161 -19.94 21.04 -17.83
N ILE A 162 -19.03 21.11 -18.81
CA ILE A 162 -18.87 20.03 -19.79
C ILE A 162 -18.39 18.78 -19.04
N PRO A 163 -19.08 17.62 -19.13
CA PRO A 163 -18.81 16.46 -18.27
C PRO A 163 -17.35 16.02 -18.24
N PHE A 164 -16.68 15.98 -19.40
CA PHE A 164 -15.27 15.63 -19.50
C PHE A 164 -14.36 16.63 -18.76
N ILE A 165 -14.58 17.94 -18.95
CA ILE A 165 -13.75 18.98 -18.33
C ILE A 165 -14.00 19.04 -16.82
N LYS A 166 -15.27 18.98 -16.42
CA LYS A 166 -15.69 18.94 -15.02
C LYS A 166 -15.05 17.75 -14.31
N LYS A 167 -15.13 16.54 -14.87
CA LYS A 167 -14.51 15.32 -14.30
C LYS A 167 -13.03 15.54 -13.98
N TRP A 168 -12.24 15.98 -14.95
CA TRP A 168 -10.78 16.15 -14.75
C TRP A 168 -10.43 17.33 -13.85
N ARG A 169 -11.21 18.41 -13.90
CA ARG A 169 -11.06 19.56 -12.98
C ARG A 169 -11.32 19.13 -11.53
N ASP A 170 -12.42 18.43 -11.29
CA ASP A 170 -12.83 18.01 -9.95
C ASP A 170 -11.82 17.02 -9.38
N ILE A 171 -11.41 16.00 -10.15
CA ILE A 171 -10.35 15.06 -9.75
C ILE A 171 -9.05 15.80 -9.43
N TYR A 172 -8.67 16.80 -10.22
CA TYR A 172 -7.47 17.59 -9.94
C TYR A 172 -7.59 18.36 -8.62
N ILE A 173 -8.72 19.03 -8.38
CA ILE A 173 -8.98 19.76 -7.13
C ILE A 173 -8.89 18.79 -5.94
N GLU A 174 -9.62 17.68 -5.97
CA GLU A 174 -9.65 16.69 -4.88
C GLU A 174 -8.25 16.09 -4.62
N THR A 175 -7.52 15.78 -5.68
CA THR A 175 -6.15 15.24 -5.57
C THR A 175 -5.21 16.27 -4.94
N ALA A 176 -5.30 17.54 -5.35
CA ALA A 176 -4.48 18.62 -4.81
C ALA A 176 -4.83 18.95 -3.36
N MET A 177 -6.12 18.98 -3.01
CA MET A 177 -6.58 19.24 -1.65
C MET A 177 -6.28 18.08 -0.70
N GLY A 178 -6.37 16.84 -1.18
CA GLY A 178 -5.96 15.65 -0.43
C GLY A 178 -4.44 15.47 -0.28
N THR A 179 -3.61 16.22 -1.02
CA THR A 179 -2.15 16.19 -0.89
C THR A 179 -1.63 17.47 -0.24
N MET A 180 -1.25 17.39 1.04
CA MET A 180 -0.78 18.55 1.85
C MET A 180 0.33 19.38 1.16
N THR A 181 1.16 18.77 0.30
CA THR A 181 2.32 19.43 -0.32
C THR A 181 2.01 20.29 -1.55
N HIS A 182 0.83 20.18 -2.18
CA HIS A 182 0.51 20.86 -3.45
C HIS A 182 -0.81 21.65 -3.47
N GLN A 183 -1.47 21.81 -2.31
CA GLN A 183 -2.70 22.59 -2.17
C GLN A 183 -2.57 24.02 -2.74
N TRP A 184 -1.41 24.66 -2.57
CA TRP A 184 -1.16 26.02 -3.04
C TRP A 184 -1.35 26.17 -4.56
N LEU A 185 -1.14 25.10 -5.34
CA LEU A 185 -1.32 25.15 -6.79
C LEU A 185 -2.81 25.13 -7.17
N ALA A 186 -3.67 24.50 -6.37
CA ALA A 186 -5.11 24.60 -6.55
C ALA A 186 -5.61 25.98 -6.09
N THR A 187 -5.25 26.40 -4.87
CA THR A 187 -5.76 27.66 -4.26
C THR A 187 -5.22 28.93 -4.94
N ALA A 188 -4.07 28.88 -5.61
CA ALA A 188 -3.57 30.03 -6.37
C ALA A 188 -4.31 30.29 -7.69
N PHE A 189 -4.95 29.27 -8.26
CA PHE A 189 -5.54 29.32 -9.60
C PHE A 189 -7.04 29.03 -9.64
N ILE A 190 -7.63 28.40 -8.62
CA ILE A 190 -9.04 28.00 -8.59
C ILE A 190 -9.72 28.79 -7.47
N PRO A 191 -10.85 29.48 -7.73
CA PRO A 191 -11.56 30.22 -6.68
C PRO A 191 -12.07 29.30 -5.57
N ASP A 192 -12.01 29.78 -4.32
CA ASP A 192 -12.39 29.02 -3.12
C ASP A 192 -13.78 28.38 -3.23
N PHE A 193 -14.79 29.10 -3.74
CA PHE A 193 -16.14 28.56 -3.87
C PHE A 193 -16.26 27.32 -4.79
N VAL A 194 -15.37 27.18 -5.80
CA VAL A 194 -15.32 25.99 -6.66
C VAL A 194 -14.62 24.83 -5.94
N ILE A 195 -13.62 25.15 -5.12
CA ILE A 195 -12.93 24.17 -4.28
C ILE A 195 -13.89 23.63 -3.23
N ASP A 196 -14.61 24.50 -2.53
CA ASP A 196 -15.58 24.14 -1.50
C ASP A 196 -16.72 23.27 -2.05
N GLU A 197 -17.25 23.60 -3.24
CA GLU A 197 -18.28 22.80 -3.92
C GLU A 197 -17.79 21.38 -4.22
N VAL A 198 -16.56 21.23 -4.73
CA VAL A 198 -15.98 19.92 -5.05
C VAL A 198 -15.66 19.13 -3.79
N MET A 199 -15.07 19.76 -2.78
CA MET A 199 -14.72 19.09 -1.52
C MET A 199 -15.96 18.73 -0.69
N GLY A 200 -17.07 19.46 -0.83
CA GLY A 200 -18.36 19.12 -0.21
C GLY A 200 -18.93 17.77 -0.66
N THR A 201 -18.57 17.30 -1.86
CA THR A 201 -18.97 15.95 -2.33
C THR A 201 -18.46 14.86 -1.39
N ARG A 202 -17.25 15.04 -0.84
CA ARG A 202 -16.68 14.10 0.12
C ARG A 202 -17.51 14.06 1.40
N SER A 203 -17.87 15.22 1.95
CA SER A 203 -18.64 15.29 3.20
C SER A 203 -20.05 14.71 3.03
N ASP A 204 -20.67 14.90 1.86
CA ASP A 204 -21.99 14.33 1.58
C ASP A 204 -21.91 12.79 1.55
N ILE A 205 -20.91 12.23 0.87
CA ILE A 205 -20.68 10.76 0.83
C ILE A 205 -20.33 10.21 2.20
N GLU A 206 -19.45 10.88 2.96
CA GLU A 206 -19.16 10.51 4.35
C GLU A 206 -20.43 10.53 5.21
N SER A 207 -21.35 11.47 4.96
CA SER A 207 -22.63 11.53 5.67
C SER A 207 -23.56 10.36 5.34
N ASP A 208 -23.60 9.95 4.07
CA ASP A 208 -24.40 8.81 3.60
C ASP A 208 -23.86 7.47 4.14
N GLN A 209 -22.55 7.39 4.39
CA GLN A 209 -21.92 6.19 4.95
C GLN A 209 -22.10 6.02 6.46
N ASN A 210 -22.57 7.05 7.18
CA ASN A 210 -22.72 6.97 8.63
C ASN A 210 -23.65 5.82 9.06
N SER A 211 -24.72 5.52 8.32
CA SER A 211 -25.69 4.47 8.68
C SER A 211 -25.41 3.08 8.09
N ILE A 212 -24.24 2.87 7.50
CA ILE A 212 -23.87 1.62 6.83
C ILE A 212 -23.12 0.68 7.78
N GLU A 213 -23.56 -0.58 7.86
CA GLU A 213 -22.99 -1.67 8.67
C GLU A 213 -23.12 -3.00 7.90
N THR A 214 -22.18 -3.93 8.11
CA THR A 214 -22.12 -5.23 7.41
C THR A 214 -23.16 -6.22 7.89
N ASN A 215 -23.67 -7.07 6.99
CA ASN A 215 -24.59 -8.16 7.35
C ASN A 215 -24.25 -9.48 6.61
N TRP A 216 -23.60 -10.40 7.31
CA TRP A 216 -23.22 -11.70 6.75
C TRP A 216 -24.41 -12.66 6.59
N GLN A 217 -24.69 -13.11 5.36
CA GLN A 217 -25.51 -14.29 5.13
C GLN A 217 -24.62 -15.54 5.20
N VAL A 218 -24.83 -16.36 6.24
CA VAL A 218 -23.91 -17.44 6.62
C VAL A 218 -23.70 -18.48 5.51
N GLY A 219 -22.53 -18.42 4.87
CA GLY A 219 -21.90 -19.49 4.12
C GLY A 219 -20.51 -19.78 4.69
N SER A 220 -20.42 -20.53 5.79
CA SER A 220 -19.14 -20.83 6.44
C SER A 220 -18.24 -21.68 5.55
N LEU A 221 -17.04 -21.19 5.22
CA LEU A 221 -15.89 -22.04 4.96
C LEU A 221 -15.18 -22.31 6.29
N SER A 222 -15.44 -23.48 6.86
CA SER A 222 -14.53 -24.10 7.85
C SER A 222 -13.71 -25.16 7.13
N GLY A 223 -12.39 -24.98 7.03
CA GLY A 223 -11.46 -26.05 6.61
C GLY A 223 -10.55 -25.78 5.41
N ALA A 224 -10.25 -24.53 5.05
CA ALA A 224 -9.26 -24.20 4.03
C ALA A 224 -7.78 -24.37 4.48
N GLY A 225 -7.55 -24.75 5.75
CA GLY A 225 -6.23 -24.67 6.39
C GLY A 225 -5.20 -25.75 6.00
N ASP A 226 -5.60 -26.88 5.42
CA ASP A 226 -4.64 -27.96 5.11
C ASP A 226 -3.87 -27.69 3.81
N LYS A 227 -2.53 -27.80 3.86
CA LYS A 227 -1.67 -27.78 2.66
C LYS A 227 -1.94 -29.02 1.79
N VAL A 228 -2.40 -28.81 0.55
CA VAL A 228 -2.70 -29.91 -0.38
C VAL A 228 -1.65 -30.03 -1.48
N LYS A 229 -1.03 -31.21 -1.59
CA LYS A 229 -0.06 -31.50 -2.68
C LYS A 229 -0.72 -31.42 -4.05
N TRP A 230 0.03 -30.98 -5.06
CA TRP A 230 -0.44 -30.80 -6.44
C TRP A 230 -1.15 -32.04 -6.99
N SER A 231 -0.59 -33.24 -6.79
CA SER A 231 -1.16 -34.51 -7.24
C SER A 231 -2.57 -34.84 -6.71
N ARG A 232 -3.00 -34.18 -5.62
CA ARG A 232 -4.36 -34.28 -5.07
C ARG A 232 -5.21 -33.06 -5.42
N LEU A 233 -4.58 -31.88 -5.55
CA LEU A 233 -5.24 -30.62 -5.83
C LEU A 233 -5.66 -30.48 -7.29
N GLU A 234 -4.85 -30.95 -8.23
CA GLU A 234 -5.00 -30.78 -9.69
C GLU A 234 -6.45 -30.97 -10.18
N LYS A 235 -7.11 -32.06 -9.76
CA LYS A 235 -8.48 -32.40 -10.18
C LYS A 235 -9.55 -31.38 -9.74
N ASN A 236 -9.28 -30.62 -8.70
CA ASN A 236 -10.21 -29.65 -8.12
C ASN A 236 -9.60 -28.23 -8.09
N PHE A 237 -8.48 -28.01 -8.78
CA PHE A 237 -7.72 -26.77 -8.66
C PHE A 237 -8.59 -25.56 -9.02
N PHE A 238 -9.23 -25.56 -10.19
CA PHE A 238 -10.11 -24.47 -10.62
C PHE A 238 -11.42 -24.36 -9.84
N LYS A 239 -11.75 -25.32 -8.97
CA LYS A 239 -12.84 -25.16 -8.01
C LYS A 239 -12.42 -24.33 -6.80
N LEU A 240 -11.15 -24.44 -6.38
CA LEU A 240 -10.57 -23.72 -5.24
C LEU A 240 -9.93 -22.39 -5.65
N TYR A 241 -9.52 -22.31 -6.92
CA TYR A 241 -8.95 -21.12 -7.56
C TYR A 241 -9.80 -20.73 -8.78
N PRO A 242 -11.10 -20.44 -8.59
CA PRO A 242 -12.01 -20.12 -9.70
C PRO A 242 -11.65 -18.82 -10.41
N GLU A 243 -10.82 -17.97 -9.80
CA GLU A 243 -10.32 -16.74 -10.41
C GLU A 243 -9.35 -17.00 -11.57
N ILE A 244 -8.71 -18.18 -11.64
CA ILE A 244 -7.66 -18.49 -12.62
C ILE A 244 -8.30 -19.03 -13.90
N ASP A 245 -7.89 -18.50 -15.05
CA ASP A 245 -8.28 -19.03 -16.36
C ASP A 245 -7.55 -20.36 -16.65
N GLU A 246 -8.33 -21.39 -16.97
CA GLU A 246 -7.86 -22.76 -17.12
C GLU A 246 -6.90 -22.94 -18.30
N ASP A 247 -7.21 -22.34 -19.45
CA ASP A 247 -6.43 -22.50 -20.68
C ASP A 247 -5.05 -21.87 -20.52
N SER A 248 -4.98 -20.61 -20.06
CA SER A 248 -3.71 -19.90 -19.85
C SER A 248 -2.83 -20.56 -18.77
N PHE A 249 -3.44 -21.17 -17.74
CA PHE A 249 -2.72 -21.91 -16.72
C PHE A 249 -2.07 -23.19 -17.29
N TYR A 250 -2.79 -23.98 -18.09
CA TYR A 250 -2.20 -25.18 -18.69
C TYR A 250 -1.15 -24.85 -19.75
N GLU A 251 -1.30 -23.76 -20.52
CA GLU A 251 -0.24 -23.28 -21.41
C GLU A 251 1.06 -22.99 -20.63
N TYR A 252 0.94 -22.39 -19.44
CA TYR A 252 2.10 -22.16 -18.57
C TYR A 252 2.71 -23.47 -18.07
N LEU A 253 1.88 -24.42 -17.60
CA LEU A 253 2.35 -25.72 -17.14
C LEU A 253 3.05 -26.52 -18.24
N ASP A 254 2.52 -26.52 -19.46
CA ASP A 254 3.12 -27.22 -20.60
C ASP A 254 4.51 -26.65 -20.94
N ALA A 255 4.72 -25.35 -20.73
CA ALA A 255 5.99 -24.68 -20.99
C ALA A 255 7.05 -24.90 -19.88
N HIS A 256 6.63 -25.12 -18.63
CA HIS A 256 7.53 -25.16 -17.47
C HIS A 256 7.64 -26.53 -16.80
N GLY A 257 6.68 -27.44 -17.02
CA GLY A 257 6.68 -28.78 -16.44
C GLY A 257 6.73 -28.78 -14.91
N ASP A 258 7.57 -29.65 -14.33
CA ASP A 258 7.68 -29.84 -12.88
C ASP A 258 8.39 -28.68 -12.16
N GLU A 259 8.95 -27.69 -12.87
CA GLU A 259 9.64 -26.53 -12.26
C GLU A 259 8.72 -25.66 -11.39
N VAL A 260 7.40 -25.78 -11.61
CA VAL A 260 6.37 -25.08 -10.84
C VAL A 260 6.04 -25.78 -9.51
N LEU A 261 6.66 -26.93 -9.23
CA LEU A 261 6.45 -27.69 -8.01
C LEU A 261 7.63 -27.49 -7.05
N THR A 262 7.31 -27.29 -5.78
CA THR A 262 8.28 -27.40 -4.68
C THR A 262 8.81 -28.83 -4.56
N ASP A 263 9.96 -29.01 -3.90
CA ASP A 263 10.53 -30.33 -3.59
C ASP A 263 9.55 -31.25 -2.84
N ASP A 264 8.64 -30.66 -2.06
CA ASP A 264 7.60 -31.38 -1.31
C ASP A 264 6.33 -31.68 -2.13
N GLY A 265 6.24 -31.19 -3.37
CA GLY A 265 5.18 -31.47 -4.33
C GLY A 265 3.96 -30.55 -4.25
N TYR A 266 4.15 -29.32 -3.76
CA TYR A 266 3.15 -28.24 -3.81
C TYR A 266 3.36 -27.34 -5.03
N LEU A 267 2.28 -26.85 -5.62
CA LEU A 267 2.35 -25.87 -6.71
C LEU A 267 2.75 -24.50 -6.14
N LEU A 268 3.85 -23.96 -6.64
CA LEU A 268 4.36 -22.64 -6.29
C LEU A 268 4.91 -21.95 -7.54
N ILE A 269 4.18 -20.95 -7.99
CA ILE A 269 4.62 -20.02 -9.04
C ILE A 269 4.74 -18.66 -8.37
N ASP A 270 5.95 -18.11 -8.31
CA ASP A 270 6.19 -16.77 -7.76
C ASP A 270 6.94 -15.91 -8.77
N LYS A 271 6.19 -15.08 -9.51
CA LYS A 271 6.67 -14.05 -10.42
C LYS A 271 6.12 -12.67 -10.04
N ALA A 272 5.84 -12.46 -8.75
CA ALA A 272 5.28 -11.22 -8.24
C ALA A 272 6.30 -10.09 -8.08
N GLY A 273 7.59 -10.37 -8.24
CA GLY A 273 8.64 -9.36 -8.20
C GLY A 273 8.47 -8.33 -9.31
N LEU A 274 8.87 -7.08 -9.03
CA LEU A 274 8.71 -5.97 -9.98
C LEU A 274 9.51 -6.11 -11.28
N ASP A 275 10.54 -6.96 -11.27
CA ASP A 275 11.45 -7.23 -12.38
C ASP A 275 11.28 -8.65 -12.94
N ASP A 276 10.32 -9.42 -12.42
CA ASP A 276 10.04 -10.78 -12.90
C ASP A 276 9.35 -10.74 -14.27
N GLU A 277 9.59 -11.77 -15.08
CA GLU A 277 8.91 -11.93 -16.36
C GLU A 277 7.44 -12.30 -16.16
N SER A 278 6.62 -11.90 -17.13
CA SER A 278 5.19 -12.22 -17.15
C SER A 278 4.99 -13.73 -17.11
N THR A 279 4.03 -14.19 -16.33
CA THR A 279 3.61 -15.60 -16.34
C THR A 279 2.84 -15.95 -17.60
N GLY A 280 2.18 -14.98 -18.24
CA GLY A 280 1.19 -15.24 -19.30
C GLY A 280 -0.12 -15.88 -18.81
N ILE A 281 -0.20 -16.27 -17.53
CA ILE A 281 -1.42 -16.77 -16.90
C ILE A 281 -2.36 -15.59 -16.68
N THR A 282 -3.64 -15.76 -17.00
CA THR A 282 -4.66 -14.74 -16.76
C THR A 282 -5.72 -15.22 -15.77
N THR A 283 -6.42 -14.26 -15.17
CA THR A 283 -7.67 -14.53 -14.48
C THR A 283 -8.81 -14.67 -15.49
N VAL A 284 -9.95 -15.19 -15.05
CA VAL A 284 -11.19 -15.19 -15.84
C VAL A 284 -11.68 -13.78 -16.21
N TYR A 285 -11.12 -12.74 -15.58
CA TYR A 285 -11.38 -11.33 -15.88
C TYR A 285 -10.33 -10.70 -16.82
N GLY A 286 -9.30 -11.46 -17.22
CA GLY A 286 -8.22 -11.03 -18.09
C GLY A 286 -7.08 -10.27 -17.40
N ASP A 287 -7.05 -10.24 -16.07
CA ASP A 287 -5.91 -9.68 -15.31
C ASP A 287 -4.77 -10.71 -15.26
N GLU A 288 -3.52 -10.26 -15.25
CA GLU A 288 -2.36 -11.16 -15.21
C GLU A 288 -2.16 -11.77 -13.81
N VAL A 289 -1.99 -13.09 -13.71
CA VAL A 289 -1.69 -13.79 -12.45
C VAL A 289 -0.18 -13.78 -12.23
N LEU A 290 0.29 -13.09 -11.19
CA LEU A 290 1.70 -12.95 -10.88
C LEU A 290 2.24 -14.08 -9.98
N ALA A 291 1.41 -14.60 -9.09
CA ALA A 291 1.79 -15.70 -8.22
C ALA A 291 0.62 -16.64 -7.90
N ILE A 292 0.93 -17.92 -7.79
CA ILE A 292 0.06 -18.99 -7.31
C ILE A 292 0.85 -19.76 -6.25
N ASP A 293 0.56 -19.50 -4.98
CA ASP A 293 1.19 -20.16 -3.83
C ASP A 293 0.16 -21.05 -3.14
N THR A 294 0.16 -22.34 -3.51
CA THR A 294 -0.74 -23.32 -2.87
C THR A 294 -0.22 -23.80 -1.50
N VAL A 295 1.03 -23.46 -1.14
CA VAL A 295 1.58 -23.74 0.19
C VAL A 295 0.90 -22.83 1.21
N ASN A 296 0.74 -21.55 0.89
CA ASN A 296 0.10 -20.57 1.76
C ASN A 296 -1.34 -20.22 1.35
N GLY A 297 -1.83 -20.74 0.23
CA GLY A 297 -3.18 -20.45 -0.28
C GLY A 297 -3.34 -19.00 -0.73
N ILE A 298 -2.38 -18.48 -1.49
CA ILE A 298 -2.34 -17.09 -1.94
C ILE A 298 -2.26 -17.04 -3.47
N THR A 299 -3.17 -16.30 -4.10
CA THR A 299 -3.08 -15.88 -5.50
C THR A 299 -2.76 -14.39 -5.54
N ILE A 300 -1.81 -13.95 -6.36
CA ILE A 300 -1.52 -12.52 -6.55
C ILE A 300 -1.77 -12.17 -8.01
N VAL A 301 -2.61 -11.17 -8.25
CA VAL A 301 -3.00 -10.72 -9.59
C VAL A 301 -2.64 -9.26 -9.80
N LYS A 302 -2.27 -8.92 -11.03
CA LYS A 302 -1.97 -7.57 -11.46
C LYS A 302 -3.19 -6.94 -12.11
N VAL A 303 -3.85 -6.08 -11.35
CA VAL A 303 -5.00 -5.30 -11.82
C VAL A 303 -4.51 -4.05 -12.55
N THR A 304 -5.10 -3.78 -13.71
CA THR A 304 -4.76 -2.59 -14.51
C THR A 304 -6.00 -1.85 -14.99
N GLY A 305 -5.93 -0.52 -14.95
CA GLY A 305 -6.91 0.39 -15.53
C GLY A 305 -6.23 1.37 -16.47
N SER A 306 -6.98 2.33 -17.00
CA SER A 306 -6.42 3.31 -17.94
C SER A 306 -5.31 4.18 -17.31
N GLU A 307 -5.39 4.43 -16.01
CA GLU A 307 -4.50 5.35 -15.28
C GLU A 307 -3.75 4.67 -14.11
N TYR A 308 -4.05 3.40 -13.81
CA TYR A 308 -3.56 2.73 -12.62
C TYR A 308 -3.00 1.32 -12.88
N VAL A 309 -2.05 0.95 -12.05
CA VAL A 309 -1.50 -0.40 -11.93
C VAL A 309 -1.52 -0.78 -10.44
N GLY A 310 -2.05 -1.95 -10.11
CA GLY A 310 -2.12 -2.45 -8.75
C GLY A 310 -1.78 -3.93 -8.63
N ARG A 311 -1.82 -4.43 -7.39
CA ARG A 311 -1.75 -5.85 -7.06
C ARG A 311 -2.87 -6.17 -6.08
N LEU A 312 -3.62 -7.21 -6.41
CA LEU A 312 -4.63 -7.79 -5.55
C LEU A 312 -4.11 -9.17 -5.11
N ALA A 313 -4.04 -9.40 -3.82
CA ALA A 313 -3.80 -10.72 -3.26
C ALA A 313 -5.13 -11.31 -2.78
N ILE A 314 -5.36 -12.57 -3.12
CA ILE A 314 -6.54 -13.36 -2.75
C ILE A 314 -6.04 -14.45 -1.80
N VAL A 315 -6.43 -14.36 -0.54
CA VAL A 315 -6.02 -15.26 0.53
C VAL A 315 -7.16 -16.23 0.80
N LYS A 316 -6.90 -17.53 0.62
CA LYS A 316 -7.94 -18.57 0.66
C LYS A 316 -8.42 -18.93 2.06
N ASP A 317 -7.64 -18.66 3.10
CA ASP A 317 -8.02 -18.92 4.49
C ASP A 317 -7.97 -17.60 5.29
N PRO A 318 -9.13 -17.06 5.71
CA PRO A 318 -9.19 -15.77 6.40
C PRO A 318 -8.53 -15.81 7.77
N ALA A 319 -8.43 -16.98 8.42
CA ALA A 319 -7.76 -17.15 9.71
C ALA A 319 -6.26 -16.83 9.66
N GLN A 320 -5.65 -16.85 8.46
CA GLN A 320 -4.26 -16.45 8.28
C GLN A 320 -4.07 -14.93 8.42
N VAL A 321 -5.10 -14.12 8.19
CA VAL A 321 -5.00 -12.66 8.11
C VAL A 321 -5.22 -12.06 9.49
N GLY A 322 -4.21 -11.38 10.05
CA GLY A 322 -4.29 -10.69 11.33
C GLY A 322 -3.65 -9.31 11.28
N LEU A 323 -3.85 -8.49 12.32
CA LEU A 323 -3.23 -7.18 12.44
C LEU A 323 -1.92 -7.27 13.21
N GLU A 324 -0.82 -6.82 12.61
CA GLU A 324 0.49 -6.79 13.25
C GLU A 324 1.00 -5.37 13.44
N LEU A 325 1.70 -5.16 14.56
CA LEU A 325 2.14 -3.85 14.98
C LEU A 325 3.62 -3.61 14.61
N SER A 326 3.96 -2.35 14.42
CA SER A 326 5.36 -1.91 14.43
C SER A 326 6.05 -2.24 15.75
N GLU A 327 7.37 -2.46 15.68
CA GLU A 327 8.19 -2.82 16.85
C GLU A 327 8.08 -1.77 17.97
N ASN A 328 7.91 -0.50 17.61
CA ASN A 328 7.82 0.61 18.54
C ASN A 328 6.45 1.30 18.47
N PHE A 329 5.38 0.51 18.31
CA PHE A 329 4.00 0.99 18.23
C PHE A 329 3.68 2.05 19.30
N GLY A 330 2.99 3.12 18.90
CA GLY A 330 2.72 4.29 19.73
C GLY A 330 3.87 5.31 19.82
N SER A 331 5.09 4.95 19.41
CA SER A 331 6.28 5.82 19.47
C SER A 331 6.88 6.12 18.10
N SER A 332 7.16 5.08 17.30
CA SER A 332 7.65 5.21 15.91
C SER A 332 7.23 4.01 15.08
N GLY A 333 6.93 4.23 13.81
CA GLY A 333 6.55 3.14 12.91
C GLY A 333 7.74 2.29 12.47
N SER A 334 7.44 1.21 11.75
CA SER A 334 8.41 0.32 11.12
C SER A 334 8.18 0.28 9.62
N ILE A 335 9.21 -0.01 8.83
CA ILE A 335 8.98 -0.41 7.43
C ILE A 335 8.20 -1.74 7.42
N ILE A 336 7.38 -1.96 6.39
CA ILE A 336 6.50 -3.14 6.34
C ILE A 336 7.29 -4.46 6.42
N ALA A 337 8.48 -4.51 5.83
CA ALA A 337 9.35 -5.68 5.88
C ALA A 337 9.64 -6.13 7.32
N ASN A 338 9.98 -5.20 8.22
CA ASN A 338 10.23 -5.51 9.63
C ASN A 338 8.97 -5.99 10.34
N ILE A 339 7.79 -5.44 10.01
CA ILE A 339 6.52 -5.89 10.60
C ILE A 339 6.28 -7.35 10.21
N VAL A 340 6.45 -7.70 8.93
CA VAL A 340 6.29 -9.07 8.43
C VAL A 340 7.33 -10.02 9.02
N GLU A 341 8.60 -9.63 9.04
CA GLU A 341 9.70 -10.47 9.55
C GLU A 341 9.56 -10.75 11.05
N ASN A 342 9.12 -9.76 11.83
CA ASN A 342 8.92 -9.91 13.27
C ASN A 342 7.71 -10.79 13.63
N SER A 343 6.66 -10.79 12.81
CA SER A 343 5.50 -11.67 12.99
C SER A 343 5.65 -13.04 12.34
N GLY A 344 6.65 -13.22 11.47
CA GLY A 344 6.82 -14.45 10.69
C GLY A 344 5.84 -14.58 9.53
N GLY A 345 5.25 -13.48 9.06
CA GLY A 345 4.28 -13.46 7.97
C GLY A 345 4.88 -13.70 6.58
N VAL A 346 4.03 -13.97 5.60
CA VAL A 346 4.41 -14.23 4.19
C VAL A 346 3.92 -13.16 3.22
N LEU A 347 2.83 -12.46 3.57
CA LEU A 347 2.24 -11.37 2.78
C LEU A 347 1.78 -10.27 3.74
N ALA A 348 1.87 -9.00 3.35
CA ALA A 348 1.28 -7.90 4.10
C ALA A 348 0.93 -6.69 3.23
N ILE A 349 -0.06 -5.93 3.70
CA ILE A 349 -0.37 -4.58 3.23
C ILE A 349 -0.46 -3.61 4.42
N ASN A 350 -0.26 -2.32 4.18
CA ASN A 350 -0.48 -1.31 5.22
C ASN A 350 -1.94 -1.27 5.70
N ALA A 351 -2.17 -0.86 6.95
CA ALA A 351 -3.49 -0.82 7.57
C ALA A 351 -3.91 0.61 7.98
N SER A 352 -3.72 0.99 9.25
CA SER A 352 -4.22 2.25 9.81
C SER A 352 -3.59 3.49 9.16
N GLY A 353 -4.36 4.58 9.15
CA GLY A 353 -3.79 5.93 9.04
C GLY A 353 -2.95 6.25 10.27
N PHE A 354 -2.24 7.36 10.25
CA PHE A 354 -1.47 7.84 11.40
C PHE A 354 -1.31 9.35 11.40
N TYR A 355 -0.98 9.88 12.57
CA TYR A 355 -0.69 11.29 12.74
C TYR A 355 0.53 11.70 11.91
N ASP A 356 0.29 12.49 10.87
CA ASP A 356 1.28 12.84 9.85
C ASP A 356 1.30 14.36 9.57
N PRO A 357 1.68 15.19 10.56
CA PRO A 357 1.70 16.64 10.40
C PRO A 357 2.65 17.01 9.27
N ASP A 358 2.15 17.77 8.29
CA ASP A 358 2.86 18.22 7.10
C ASP A 358 3.51 17.09 6.26
N GLY A 359 3.12 15.83 6.43
CA GLY A 359 3.75 14.69 5.77
C GLY A 359 5.09 14.25 6.38
N HIS A 360 5.37 14.67 7.63
CA HIS A 360 6.60 14.39 8.36
C HIS A 360 6.41 13.48 9.59
N GLY A 361 5.26 12.83 9.70
CA GLY A 361 4.96 11.84 10.74
C GLY A 361 5.92 10.66 10.70
N ASN A 362 6.31 10.20 11.88
CA ASN A 362 7.24 9.09 12.05
C ASN A 362 6.55 7.70 11.99
N GLY A 363 5.26 7.65 11.65
CA GLY A 363 4.47 6.42 11.57
C GLY A 363 4.13 5.77 12.91
N GLY A 364 4.41 6.42 14.05
CA GLY A 364 4.26 5.79 15.37
C GLY A 364 2.87 5.89 15.99
N THR A 365 2.10 6.93 15.66
CA THR A 365 0.83 7.23 16.32
C THR A 365 -0.33 6.97 15.37
N PRO A 366 -1.05 5.83 15.50
CA PRO A 366 -2.14 5.51 14.59
C PRO A 366 -3.28 6.54 14.68
N HIS A 367 -4.02 6.66 13.59
CA HIS A 367 -5.26 7.43 13.52
C HIS A 367 -6.41 6.47 13.79
N GLY A 368 -7.11 6.69 14.91
CA GLY A 368 -8.29 5.92 15.26
C GLY A 368 -8.00 4.54 15.86
N LEU A 369 -9.07 3.77 16.00
CA LEU A 369 -9.12 2.47 16.65
C LEU A 369 -8.00 1.54 16.18
N VAL A 370 -7.38 0.86 17.15
CA VAL A 370 -6.53 -0.31 16.91
C VAL A 370 -6.88 -1.40 17.92
N ILE A 371 -7.34 -2.53 17.42
CA ILE A 371 -7.56 -3.77 18.19
C ILE A 371 -6.67 -4.85 17.59
N ARG A 372 -5.98 -5.61 18.44
CA ARG A 372 -5.14 -6.75 18.04
C ARG A 372 -5.30 -7.87 19.06
N ASP A 373 -5.61 -9.07 18.61
CA ASP A 373 -5.93 -10.23 19.46
C ASP A 373 -6.97 -9.93 20.57
N GLY A 374 -7.97 -9.09 20.24
CA GLY A 374 -9.01 -8.62 21.17
C GLY A 374 -8.55 -7.55 22.17
N GLU A 375 -7.27 -7.15 22.17
CA GLU A 375 -6.77 -6.07 23.01
C GLU A 375 -6.99 -4.71 22.35
N HIS A 376 -7.69 -3.81 23.05
CA HIS A 376 -7.89 -2.42 22.62
C HIS A 376 -6.63 -1.59 22.92
N LEU A 377 -5.88 -1.28 21.86
CA LEU A 377 -4.56 -0.65 21.94
C LEU A 377 -4.59 0.86 21.66
N TRP A 378 -5.58 1.33 20.90
CA TRP A 378 -5.74 2.75 20.57
C TRP A 378 -7.20 3.12 20.41
N ASP A 379 -7.57 4.30 20.93
CA ASP A 379 -8.96 4.73 21.03
C ASP A 379 -9.59 5.07 19.67
N TRP A 380 -10.84 4.65 19.50
CA TRP A 380 -11.75 5.10 18.46
C TRP A 380 -11.91 6.62 18.45
N VAL A 381 -11.76 7.25 17.29
CA VAL A 381 -11.97 8.70 17.13
C VAL A 381 -13.45 8.98 16.84
N GLY A 382 -14.10 8.17 16.01
CA GLY A 382 -15.55 8.19 15.83
C GLY A 382 -16.10 9.46 15.21
N GLN A 383 -15.29 10.16 14.42
CA GLN A 383 -15.69 11.40 13.75
C GLN A 383 -15.79 11.21 12.24
N GLY A 384 -16.85 11.76 11.65
CA GLY A 384 -16.95 11.95 10.20
C GLY A 384 -17.09 10.67 9.38
N GLY A 385 -17.79 9.65 9.89
CA GLY A 385 -18.13 8.45 9.13
C GLY A 385 -17.03 7.40 9.03
N ASP A 386 -15.99 7.50 9.87
CA ASP A 386 -15.00 6.45 10.03
C ASP A 386 -15.69 5.16 10.54
N LYS A 387 -15.19 4.00 10.10
CA LYS A 387 -15.70 2.67 10.44
C LYS A 387 -14.60 1.84 11.09
N ALA A 388 -14.97 1.01 12.07
CA ALA A 388 -14.12 -0.10 12.47
C ALA A 388 -14.13 -1.11 11.33
N ILE A 389 -12.94 -1.53 10.91
CA ILE A 389 -12.68 -2.45 9.82
C ILE A 389 -11.84 -3.56 10.41
N GLY A 390 -12.42 -4.74 10.60
CA GLY A 390 -11.76 -5.78 11.37
C GLY A 390 -12.39 -7.14 11.27
N PHE A 391 -11.64 -8.17 11.68
CA PHE A 391 -12.12 -9.53 11.76
C PHE A 391 -12.68 -9.82 13.15
N ASP A 392 -13.81 -10.53 13.22
CA ASP A 392 -14.28 -11.15 14.44
C ASP A 392 -13.58 -12.51 14.70
N TRP A 393 -13.99 -13.21 15.75
CA TRP A 393 -13.48 -14.54 16.09
C TRP A 393 -13.97 -15.68 15.18
N ASN A 394 -14.84 -15.38 14.21
CA ASN A 394 -15.27 -16.30 13.15
C ASN A 394 -14.56 -16.01 11.82
N ASP A 395 -13.53 -15.17 11.84
CA ASP A 395 -12.77 -14.73 10.67
C ASP A 395 -13.63 -13.95 9.66
N GLN A 396 -14.71 -13.30 10.11
CA GLN A 396 -15.58 -12.47 9.30
C GLN A 396 -15.16 -11.00 9.36
N LEU A 397 -14.96 -10.38 8.20
CA LEU A 397 -14.63 -8.96 8.08
C LEU A 397 -15.88 -8.10 8.30
N ASN A 398 -15.92 -7.39 9.43
CA ASN A 398 -16.99 -6.46 9.75
C ASN A 398 -16.54 -5.01 9.51
N ILE A 399 -17.48 -4.21 9.00
CA ILE A 399 -17.31 -2.77 8.71
C ILE A 399 -18.48 -2.03 9.34
N GLU A 400 -18.28 -1.45 10.52
CA GLU A 400 -19.37 -0.93 11.34
C GLU A 400 -18.94 0.28 12.19
N ILE A 401 -19.90 0.96 12.81
CA ILE A 401 -19.59 1.97 13.82
C ILE A 401 -19.11 1.22 15.06
N TYR A 402 -17.96 1.63 15.59
CA TYR A 402 -17.44 1.02 16.81
C TYR A 402 -18.24 1.43 18.05
N ASP A 403 -18.52 0.45 18.88
CA ASP A 403 -18.91 0.51 20.27
C ASP A 403 -18.22 -0.60 21.08
N ASP A 404 -18.20 -0.46 22.41
CA ASP A 404 -17.52 -1.42 23.31
C ASP A 404 -18.14 -2.84 23.31
N SER A 405 -19.28 -3.05 22.62
CA SER A 405 -19.91 -4.36 22.47
C SER A 405 -19.51 -5.09 21.20
N ASN A 406 -18.83 -4.43 20.24
CA ASN A 406 -18.25 -5.12 19.09
C ASN A 406 -17.11 -6.05 19.55
N ASP A 407 -17.17 -7.31 19.12
CA ASP A 407 -16.19 -8.34 19.48
C ASP A 407 -15.21 -8.58 18.33
N PHE A 408 -14.35 -7.60 18.10
CA PHE A 408 -13.28 -7.69 17.11
C PHE A 408 -12.08 -8.46 17.66
N ARG A 409 -11.59 -9.43 16.89
CA ARG A 409 -10.27 -10.03 17.09
C ARG A 409 -9.17 -9.05 16.68
N ASP A 410 -9.28 -8.49 15.48
CA ASP A 410 -8.35 -7.49 14.95
C ASP A 410 -9.13 -6.39 14.25
N ALA A 411 -8.83 -5.11 14.51
CA ALA A 411 -9.53 -4.02 13.84
C ALA A 411 -8.69 -2.74 13.71
N VAL A 412 -8.98 -1.97 12.68
CA VAL A 412 -8.50 -0.59 12.48
C VAL A 412 -9.65 0.35 12.18
N GLU A 413 -9.46 1.65 12.35
CA GLU A 413 -10.43 2.68 11.92
C GLU A 413 -10.04 3.32 10.60
N PHE A 414 -10.94 3.31 9.60
CA PHE A 414 -10.75 4.06 8.36
C PHE A 414 -12.05 4.28 7.56
N LYS A 415 -11.93 4.92 6.39
CA LYS A 415 -13.02 5.20 5.44
C LYS A 415 -12.48 5.42 4.02
N PRO A 416 -13.34 5.47 2.98
CA PRO A 416 -14.76 5.10 2.95
C PRO A 416 -14.99 3.60 2.76
N VAL A 417 -16.22 3.15 3.05
CA VAL A 417 -16.75 1.84 2.65
C VAL A 417 -16.84 1.80 1.12
N LEU A 418 -16.44 0.67 0.54
CA LEU A 418 -16.37 0.48 -0.92
C LEU A 418 -17.50 -0.43 -1.41
N VAL A 419 -17.67 -1.57 -0.76
CA VAL A 419 -18.68 -2.60 -1.07
C VAL A 419 -19.33 -3.03 0.24
N LEU A 420 -20.66 -3.18 0.21
CA LEU A 420 -21.46 -3.64 1.33
C LEU A 420 -22.48 -4.66 0.84
N ASP A 421 -22.50 -5.83 1.47
CA ASP A 421 -23.41 -6.94 1.12
C ASP A 421 -23.41 -7.24 -0.39
N GLY A 422 -22.22 -7.24 -0.99
CA GLY A 422 -21.99 -7.52 -2.43
C GLY A 422 -22.28 -6.35 -3.38
N GLU A 423 -22.75 -5.21 -2.87
CA GLU A 423 -23.12 -4.05 -3.68
C GLU A 423 -22.14 -2.89 -3.49
N LYS A 424 -21.64 -2.32 -4.59
CA LYS A 424 -20.80 -1.12 -4.53
C LYS A 424 -21.57 0.09 -4.00
N VAL A 425 -21.03 0.73 -2.95
CA VAL A 425 -21.65 1.90 -2.28
C VAL A 425 -20.95 3.23 -2.55
N ILE A 426 -19.89 3.24 -3.36
CA ILE A 426 -19.14 4.45 -3.73
C ILE A 426 -18.81 4.47 -5.22
N SER A 427 -18.75 5.65 -5.83
CA SER A 427 -18.42 5.79 -7.25
C SER A 427 -17.59 7.03 -7.55
N GLY A 428 -16.88 7.00 -8.67
CA GLY A 428 -16.00 8.08 -9.08
C GLY A 428 -14.90 8.37 -8.06
N SER A 429 -14.38 9.59 -8.08
CA SER A 429 -13.38 10.03 -7.11
C SER A 429 -13.92 10.21 -5.70
N ALA A 430 -15.24 10.42 -5.58
CA ALA A 430 -15.96 10.62 -4.34
C ALA A 430 -15.38 11.74 -3.46
N GLY A 431 -14.67 12.72 -4.04
CA GLY A 431 -14.01 13.77 -3.27
C GLY A 431 -12.60 13.44 -2.76
N TRP A 432 -12.08 12.23 -3.04
CA TRP A 432 -10.72 11.81 -2.67
C TRP A 432 -9.71 11.87 -3.82
N GLY A 433 -10.14 12.17 -5.05
CA GLY A 433 -9.28 12.27 -6.22
C GLY A 433 -8.61 10.94 -6.63
N MET A 434 -7.58 11.03 -7.47
CA MET A 434 -6.76 9.89 -7.89
C MET A 434 -5.52 9.80 -7.01
N GLN A 435 -5.34 8.67 -6.32
CA GLN A 435 -4.21 8.46 -5.43
C GLN A 435 -3.74 6.99 -5.49
N PRO A 436 -2.52 6.69 -4.99
CA PRO A 436 -2.24 5.35 -4.50
C PRO A 436 -3.25 4.99 -3.40
N ARG A 437 -3.74 3.76 -3.40
CA ARG A 437 -4.79 3.29 -2.49
C ARG A 437 -4.44 1.91 -1.95
N SER A 438 -4.98 1.61 -0.77
CA SER A 438 -4.98 0.27 -0.20
C SER A 438 -6.40 -0.07 0.25
N ALA A 439 -6.82 -1.32 0.11
CA ALA A 439 -8.14 -1.77 0.54
C ALA A 439 -8.07 -3.21 1.04
N ILE A 440 -9.01 -3.54 1.92
CA ILE A 440 -9.29 -4.89 2.39
C ILE A 440 -10.75 -5.22 2.09
N GLY A 441 -11.00 -6.47 1.75
CA GLY A 441 -12.35 -6.99 1.61
C GLY A 441 -12.39 -8.49 1.84
N GLN A 442 -13.60 -9.03 1.88
CA GLN A 442 -13.82 -10.45 2.01
C GLN A 442 -15.00 -10.86 1.12
N THR A 443 -14.85 -11.99 0.44
CA THR A 443 -15.89 -12.60 -0.41
C THR A 443 -16.94 -13.34 0.43
N ASP A 444 -18.06 -13.71 -0.17
CA ASP A 444 -19.13 -14.47 0.50
C ASP A 444 -18.67 -15.86 0.97
N ASP A 445 -17.71 -16.47 0.27
CA ASP A 445 -17.03 -17.70 0.66
C ASP A 445 -15.85 -17.47 1.61
N GLY A 446 -15.61 -16.25 2.08
CA GLY A 446 -14.65 -15.96 3.15
C GLY A 446 -13.20 -15.73 2.71
N GLN A 447 -12.90 -15.75 1.40
CA GLN A 447 -11.57 -15.39 0.91
C GLN A 447 -11.28 -13.92 1.18
N VAL A 448 -10.08 -13.59 1.63
CA VAL A 448 -9.68 -12.21 1.92
C VAL A 448 -9.00 -11.60 0.71
N LEU A 449 -9.45 -10.40 0.35
CA LEU A 449 -8.95 -9.58 -0.73
C LEU A 449 -8.08 -8.45 -0.14
N LEU A 450 -6.79 -8.44 -0.47
CA LEU A 450 -5.85 -7.39 -0.07
C LEU A 450 -5.37 -6.66 -1.32
N LEU A 451 -5.79 -5.42 -1.49
CA LEU A 451 -5.54 -4.63 -2.71
C LEU A 451 -4.61 -3.46 -2.40
N VAL A 452 -3.58 -3.29 -3.23
CA VAL A 452 -2.75 -2.08 -3.26
C VAL A 452 -2.64 -1.58 -4.70
N VAL A 453 -2.96 -0.31 -4.91
CA VAL A 453 -2.83 0.40 -6.19
C VAL A 453 -1.69 1.41 -6.10
N ASP A 454 -0.71 1.30 -6.99
CA ASP A 454 0.38 2.25 -7.10
C ASP A 454 -0.14 3.60 -7.62
N GLY A 455 0.54 4.71 -7.33
CA GLY A 455 0.14 6.01 -7.85
C GLY A 455 1.23 7.07 -7.78
N ARG A 456 0.88 8.29 -8.21
CA ARG A 456 1.77 9.47 -8.28
C ARG A 456 3.02 9.26 -9.14
N GLN A 457 2.94 8.39 -10.15
CA GLN A 457 4.05 8.02 -11.03
C GLN A 457 3.65 8.21 -12.50
N PRO A 458 3.83 9.43 -13.06
CA PRO A 458 3.50 9.73 -14.45
C PRO A 458 4.18 8.77 -15.44
N GLY A 459 3.38 8.20 -16.34
CA GLY A 459 3.84 7.21 -17.33
C GLY A 459 3.86 5.77 -16.82
N TYR A 460 3.47 5.52 -15.57
CA TYR A 460 3.31 4.17 -15.02
C TYR A 460 1.96 3.99 -14.33
N SER A 461 1.74 4.69 -13.22
CA SER A 461 0.49 4.65 -12.47
C SER A 461 0.26 6.02 -11.82
N ILE A 462 -0.79 6.71 -12.23
CA ILE A 462 -1.21 7.97 -11.60
C ILE A 462 -1.92 7.69 -10.28
N GLY A 463 -2.58 6.54 -10.17
CA GLY A 463 -3.43 6.15 -9.05
C GLY A 463 -4.87 5.94 -9.51
N CYS A 464 -5.73 5.52 -8.60
CA CYS A 464 -7.14 5.25 -8.90
C CYS A 464 -8.07 6.09 -8.03
N THR A 465 -9.31 6.21 -8.49
CA THR A 465 -10.42 6.77 -7.71
C THR A 465 -10.96 5.75 -6.71
N MET A 466 -11.83 6.18 -5.78
CA MET A 466 -12.52 5.24 -4.87
C MET A 466 -13.48 4.32 -5.64
N GLY A 467 -14.14 4.84 -6.67
CA GLY A 467 -14.98 4.05 -7.56
C GLY A 467 -14.20 2.98 -8.31
N ASP A 468 -13.02 3.31 -8.85
CA ASP A 468 -12.15 2.30 -9.48
C ASP A 468 -11.73 1.21 -8.48
N LEU A 469 -11.46 1.60 -7.22
CA LEU A 469 -11.09 0.67 -6.16
C LEU A 469 -12.26 -0.27 -5.83
N ALA A 470 -13.47 0.28 -5.69
CA ALA A 470 -14.69 -0.50 -5.47
C ALA A 470 -15.02 -1.41 -6.67
N ASP A 471 -14.83 -0.95 -7.91
CA ASP A 471 -15.01 -1.76 -9.12
C ASP A 471 -14.06 -2.97 -9.18
N ILE A 472 -12.85 -2.86 -8.63
CA ILE A 472 -11.93 -3.99 -8.48
C ILE A 472 -12.46 -4.96 -7.42
N MET A 473 -12.81 -4.46 -6.24
CA MET A 473 -13.28 -5.31 -5.13
C MET A 473 -14.57 -6.07 -5.51
N GLU A 474 -15.56 -5.39 -6.08
CA GLU A 474 -16.82 -5.97 -6.58
C GLU A 474 -16.58 -7.03 -7.67
N ARG A 475 -15.69 -6.75 -8.63
CA ARG A 475 -15.35 -7.70 -9.71
C ARG A 475 -14.77 -9.01 -9.19
N TYR A 476 -13.99 -8.96 -8.12
CA TYR A 476 -13.42 -10.14 -7.47
C TYR A 476 -14.33 -10.71 -6.36
N GLY A 477 -15.60 -10.29 -6.32
CA GLY A 477 -16.63 -10.90 -5.48
C GLY A 477 -16.60 -10.47 -4.02
N ALA A 478 -16.04 -9.30 -3.70
CA ALA A 478 -16.11 -8.77 -2.33
C ALA A 478 -17.59 -8.67 -1.89
N GLU A 479 -17.92 -9.33 -0.80
CA GLU A 479 -19.18 -9.14 -0.08
C GLU A 479 -19.07 -7.89 0.78
N GLN A 480 -17.94 -7.73 1.45
CA GLN A 480 -17.59 -6.56 2.25
C GLN A 480 -16.25 -6.00 1.78
N ALA A 481 -16.13 -4.68 1.60
CA ALA A 481 -14.84 -4.05 1.33
C ALA A 481 -14.76 -2.62 1.85
N CYS A 482 -13.61 -2.26 2.41
CA CYS A 482 -13.33 -0.91 2.87
C CYS A 482 -11.95 -0.44 2.41
N ASN A 483 -11.83 0.87 2.21
CA ASN A 483 -10.55 1.52 1.97
C ASN A 483 -9.72 1.57 3.27
N LEU A 484 -8.40 1.48 3.13
CA LEU A 484 -7.40 1.62 4.19
C LEU A 484 -6.52 2.85 3.93
N ASP A 485 -5.50 3.08 4.76
CA ASP A 485 -4.57 4.19 4.53
C ASP A 485 -3.93 4.10 3.14
N GLY A 486 -3.80 5.25 2.48
CA GLY A 486 -3.44 5.36 1.09
C GLY A 486 -2.15 6.13 0.85
N GLY A 487 -2.01 6.66 -0.36
CA GLY A 487 -0.96 7.62 -0.69
C GLY A 487 0.45 7.04 -0.54
N SER A 488 1.25 7.63 0.34
CA SER A 488 2.63 7.16 0.55
C SER A 488 2.73 5.95 1.46
N SER A 489 1.64 5.59 2.14
CA SER A 489 1.54 4.40 2.98
C SER A 489 1.26 3.13 2.18
N SER A 490 0.67 3.26 0.98
CA SER A 490 0.32 2.14 0.11
C SER A 490 1.55 1.31 -0.30
N ILE A 491 1.61 0.08 0.20
CA ILE A 491 2.65 -0.90 -0.08
C ILE A 491 2.14 -2.32 0.19
N MET A 492 2.56 -3.26 -0.66
CA MET A 492 2.36 -4.70 -0.51
C MET A 492 3.72 -5.39 -0.50
N TYR A 493 3.93 -6.25 0.49
CA TYR A 493 5.12 -7.06 0.71
C TYR A 493 4.76 -8.54 0.64
N TYR A 494 5.49 -9.31 -0.14
CA TYR A 494 5.22 -10.74 -0.34
C TYR A 494 6.54 -11.49 -0.45
N ASN A 495 6.65 -12.60 0.29
CA ASN A 495 7.77 -13.53 0.21
C ASN A 495 9.15 -12.84 0.25
N GLY A 496 9.38 -12.02 1.28
CA GLY A 496 10.65 -11.36 1.52
C GLY A 496 10.96 -10.16 0.60
N ARG A 497 9.99 -9.68 -0.20
CA ARG A 497 10.19 -8.50 -1.06
C ARG A 497 8.93 -7.69 -1.24
N LYS A 498 9.08 -6.39 -1.52
CA LYS A 498 7.94 -5.60 -2.02
C LYS A 498 7.57 -6.05 -3.43
N ILE A 499 6.28 -6.02 -3.72
CA ILE A 499 5.74 -6.36 -5.05
C ILE A 499 4.99 -5.18 -5.68
N THR A 500 5.00 -4.03 -5.03
CA THR A 500 4.38 -2.74 -5.43
C THR A 500 5.43 -1.63 -5.49
N ARG A 501 5.09 -0.48 -6.08
CA ARG A 501 5.96 0.70 -6.20
C ARG A 501 5.44 1.84 -5.31
N PRO A 502 5.83 1.91 -4.03
CA PRO A 502 5.29 2.89 -3.09
C PRO A 502 5.59 4.33 -3.51
N SER A 503 4.65 5.23 -3.24
CA SER A 503 4.82 6.66 -3.53
C SER A 503 5.68 7.40 -2.48
N ALA A 504 6.06 6.73 -1.38
CA ALA A 504 6.93 7.25 -0.33
C ALA A 504 8.29 7.78 -0.84
N GLY A 505 8.94 8.61 -0.01
CA GLY A 505 10.30 9.11 -0.30
C GLY A 505 11.33 7.98 -0.40
N ASP A 506 11.27 7.02 0.53
CA ASP A 506 11.99 5.76 0.41
C ASP A 506 11.23 4.80 -0.54
N LYS A 507 11.68 4.78 -1.80
CA LYS A 507 11.16 3.87 -2.82
C LYS A 507 11.55 2.42 -2.60
N GLN A 508 12.60 2.16 -1.81
CA GLN A 508 13.07 0.81 -1.53
C GLN A 508 12.17 0.10 -0.52
N ASN A 509 11.87 0.75 0.60
CA ASN A 509 11.22 0.10 1.74
C ASN A 509 9.81 0.61 2.04
N GLY A 510 9.36 1.68 1.37
CA GLY A 510 8.14 2.40 1.76
C GLY A 510 8.38 3.32 2.96
N ARG A 511 7.31 3.90 3.49
CA ARG A 511 7.38 4.73 4.69
C ARG A 511 7.21 3.90 5.96
N LEU A 512 7.51 4.51 7.11
CA LEU A 512 7.23 3.92 8.42
C LEU A 512 5.71 3.86 8.65
N LEU A 513 5.22 2.71 9.10
CA LEU A 513 3.82 2.42 9.35
C LEU A 513 3.61 2.02 10.81
N PRO A 514 2.46 2.35 11.43
CA PRO A 514 2.17 1.92 12.79
C PRO A 514 1.86 0.42 12.86
N ASN A 515 1.19 -0.12 11.84
CA ASN A 515 0.72 -1.50 11.76
C ASN A 515 0.47 -1.91 10.30
N ALA A 516 0.20 -3.19 10.10
CA ALA A 516 -0.09 -3.81 8.80
C ALA A 516 -1.04 -5.00 8.97
N PHE A 517 -1.88 -5.25 7.98
CA PHE A 517 -2.54 -6.55 7.88
C PHE A 517 -1.53 -7.54 7.31
N VAL A 518 -1.29 -8.63 8.05
CA VAL A 518 -0.29 -9.64 7.73
C VAL A 518 -0.98 -10.99 7.56
N VAL A 519 -0.55 -11.74 6.55
CA VAL A 519 -0.94 -13.12 6.33
C VAL A 519 0.13 -14.03 6.90
N SER A 520 -0.24 -14.81 7.91
CA SER A 520 0.60 -15.85 8.50
C SER A 520 0.77 -17.03 7.53
N PRO A 521 1.91 -17.74 7.55
CA PRO A 521 2.05 -18.98 6.80
C PRO A 521 1.05 -20.04 7.29
N ARG A 522 0.67 -20.97 6.41
CA ARG A 522 -0.14 -22.15 6.78
C ARG A 522 0.64 -23.19 7.55
#